data_AF-A0A378AQZ0-F1
#
_entry.id   AF-A0A378AQZ0-F1
#
_cell.length_a   1.000
_cell.length_b   1.000
_cell.length_c   1.000
_cell.angle_alpha   90.00
_cell.angle_beta   90.00
_cell.angle_gamma   90.00
#
_symmetry.space_group_name_H-M   'P 1'
#
loop_
_entity.id
_entity.type
_entity.pdbx_description
1 polymer ?
#
loop_
_entity_poly.entity_id
_entity_poly.type
_entity_poly.pdbx_seq_one_letter_code
_entity_poly.pdbx_strand_id
1 'polypeptide(L)'
;MGVLGITCGVMVWAGVALLGLNLILARMAWLHNIIMVGGGLYLCWMGYQMLRGALKKETVASAEPQVELARSGRSFVKGLLTNLANPKAIIYFGSVFSLFVGDSVGAGARWGIFMLIIVETLAWFMVVASLFALPGMRRGYQRMAKWIDGIAGTLFAGFGIHLIISR
;
A
#
# COMPACT_ATOMS: atom_id res chain seq x y z
N MET A 1 -14.35 1.30 -8.55
CA MET A 1 -14.07 -0.11 -8.15
C MET A 1 -12.66 -0.35 -7.63
N GLY A 2 -11.61 0.29 -8.14
CA GLY A 2 -10.24 0.12 -7.59
C GLY A 2 -10.10 0.47 -6.10
N VAL A 3 -10.76 1.53 -5.62
CA VAL A 3 -10.81 1.90 -4.19
C VAL A 3 -11.37 0.79 -3.32
N LEU A 4 -12.44 0.12 -3.77
CA LEU A 4 -13.01 -1.03 -3.07
C LEU A 4 -12.02 -2.21 -3.02
N GLY A 5 -11.27 -2.44 -4.10
CA GLY A 5 -10.22 -3.46 -4.13
C GLY A 5 -9.12 -3.18 -3.11
N ILE A 6 -8.64 -1.94 -3.05
CA ILE A 6 -7.64 -1.50 -2.06
C ILE A 6 -8.18 -1.68 -0.63
N THR A 7 -9.43 -1.25 -0.39
CA THR A 7 -10.09 -1.35 0.92
C THR A 7 -10.22 -2.82 1.35
N CYS A 8 -10.64 -3.72 0.46
CA CYS A 8 -10.70 -5.15 0.75
C CYS A 8 -9.32 -5.73 1.10
N GLY A 9 -8.24 -5.30 0.43
CA GLY A 9 -6.89 -5.72 0.79
C GLY A 9 -6.49 -5.26 2.20
N VAL A 10 -6.81 -4.01 2.54
CA VAL A 10 -6.58 -3.46 3.88
C VAL A 10 -7.40 -4.20 4.94
N MET A 11 -8.65 -4.54 4.65
CA MET A 11 -9.51 -5.32 5.54
C MET A 11 -8.92 -6.69 5.85
N VAL A 12 -8.37 -7.38 4.85
CA VAL A 12 -7.70 -8.68 5.05
C VAL A 12 -6.52 -8.50 6.00
N TRP A 13 -5.67 -7.50 5.79
CA TRP A 13 -4.51 -7.29 6.65
C TRP A 13 -4.87 -6.85 8.07
N ALA A 14 -5.81 -5.92 8.21
CA ALA A 14 -6.29 -5.48 9.52
C ALA A 14 -6.97 -6.62 10.28
N GLY A 15 -7.76 -7.46 9.59
CA GLY A 15 -8.40 -8.63 10.18
C GLY A 15 -7.38 -9.66 10.64
N VAL A 16 -6.41 -10.02 9.78
CA VAL A 16 -5.32 -10.95 10.11
C VAL A 16 -4.50 -10.41 11.29
N ALA A 17 -4.21 -9.11 11.33
CA ALA A 17 -3.47 -8.48 12.42
C ALA A 17 -4.21 -8.50 13.76
N LEU A 18 -5.50 -8.16 13.75
CA LEU A 18 -6.36 -8.13 14.94
C LEU A 18 -6.72 -9.52 15.48
N LEU A 19 -6.75 -10.53 14.61
CA LEU A 19 -7.16 -11.90 14.98
C LEU A 19 -6.00 -12.79 15.42
N GLY A 20 -4.73 -12.43 15.19
CA GLY A 20 -3.62 -13.26 15.70
C GLY A 20 -2.27 -13.15 15.01
N LEU A 21 -2.09 -12.32 13.98
CA LEU A 21 -0.76 -12.14 13.37
C LEU A 21 0.28 -11.72 14.41
N ASN A 22 -0.12 -10.90 15.39
CA ASN A 22 0.76 -10.50 16.47
C ASN A 22 1.26 -11.69 17.31
N LEU A 23 0.35 -12.59 17.70
CA LEU A 23 0.66 -13.81 18.46
C LEU A 23 1.54 -14.78 17.65
N ILE A 24 1.30 -14.89 16.35
CA ILE A 24 2.07 -15.76 15.45
C ILE A 24 3.49 -15.22 15.23
N LEU A 25 3.63 -13.92 14.96
CA LEU A 25 4.93 -13.26 14.79
C LEU A 25 5.77 -13.30 16.07
N ALA A 26 5.14 -13.17 17.24
CA ALA A 26 5.82 -13.31 18.54
C ALA A 26 6.33 -14.75 18.80
N ARG A 27 5.69 -15.78 18.21
CA ARG A 27 6.06 -17.19 18.39
C ARG A 27 6.99 -17.73 17.30
N MET A 28 6.96 -17.16 16.08
CA MET A 28 7.68 -17.68 14.92
C MET A 28 8.68 -16.64 14.36
N ALA A 29 9.85 -16.53 15.00
CA ALA A 29 10.92 -15.63 14.59
C ALA A 29 11.41 -15.87 13.14
N TRP A 30 11.35 -17.11 12.64
CA TRP A 30 11.71 -17.43 11.26
C TRP A 30 10.74 -16.81 10.24
N LEU A 31 9.45 -16.71 10.59
CA LEU A 31 8.42 -16.13 9.73
C LEU A 31 8.58 -14.60 9.63
N HIS A 32 8.94 -13.96 10.74
CA HIS A 32 9.31 -12.56 10.77
C HIS A 32 10.48 -12.27 9.81
N ASN A 33 11.53 -13.09 9.84
CA ASN A 33 12.66 -12.95 8.93
C ASN A 33 12.28 -13.10 7.45
N ILE A 34 11.44 -14.08 7.10
CA ILE A 34 10.97 -14.25 5.72
C ILE A 34 10.18 -13.02 5.25
N ILE A 35 9.31 -12.48 6.10
CA ILE A 35 8.51 -11.29 5.78
C ILE A 35 9.41 -10.06 5.60
N MET A 36 10.39 -9.86 6.48
CA MET A 36 11.33 -8.73 6.40
C MET A 36 12.21 -8.82 5.15
N VAL A 37 12.82 -9.99 4.87
CA VAL A 37 13.69 -10.21 3.70
C VAL A 37 12.90 -10.13 2.39
N GLY A 38 11.82 -10.91 2.29
CA GLY A 38 10.99 -10.96 1.09
C GLY A 38 10.31 -9.62 0.82
N GLY A 39 9.86 -8.97 1.89
CA GLY A 39 9.28 -7.64 1.81
C GLY A 39 10.27 -6.60 1.30
N GLY A 40 11.49 -6.58 1.85
CA GLY A 40 12.51 -5.62 1.44
C GLY A 40 12.96 -5.83 -0.01
N LEU A 41 13.13 -7.07 -0.45
CA LEU A 41 13.45 -7.38 -1.86
C LEU A 41 12.38 -6.88 -2.81
N TYR A 42 11.10 -7.07 -2.46
CA TYR A 42 9.97 -6.57 -3.25
C TYR A 42 9.96 -5.03 -3.33
N LEU A 43 10.25 -4.34 -2.21
CA LEU A 43 10.33 -2.88 -2.19
C LEU A 43 11.48 -2.35 -3.05
N CYS A 44 12.64 -3.01 -3.03
CA CYS A 44 13.76 -2.69 -3.93
C CYS A 44 13.36 -2.88 -5.40
N TRP A 45 12.67 -3.97 -5.74
CA TRP A 45 12.20 -4.22 -7.10
C TRP A 45 11.17 -3.17 -7.57
N MET A 46 10.21 -2.79 -6.71
CA MET A 46 9.28 -1.69 -7.00
C MET A 46 10.01 -0.35 -7.16
N GLY A 47 10.93 -0.03 -6.25
CA GLY A 47 11.71 1.19 -6.31
C GLY A 47 12.50 1.30 -7.62
N TYR A 48 13.14 0.21 -8.03
CA TYR A 48 13.84 0.11 -9.31
C TYR A 48 12.92 0.32 -10.52
N GLN A 49 11.72 -0.29 -10.52
CA GLN A 49 10.74 -0.06 -11.59
C GLN A 49 10.29 1.39 -11.69
N MET A 50 10.03 2.04 -10.55
CA MET A 50 9.61 3.45 -10.52
C MET A 50 10.72 4.38 -10.99
N LEU A 51 11.97 4.15 -10.55
CA LEU A 51 13.14 4.89 -11.02
C LEU A 51 13.36 4.71 -12.53
N ARG A 52 13.31 3.47 -13.02
CA ARG A 52 13.43 3.17 -14.45
C ARG A 52 12.29 3.81 -15.26
N GLY A 53 11.08 3.83 -14.72
CA GLY A 53 9.92 4.50 -15.32
C GLY A 53 10.07 6.02 -15.36
N ALA A 54 10.59 6.63 -14.30
CA ALA A 54 10.88 8.05 -14.24
C ALA A 54 11.97 8.47 -15.23
N LEU A 55 13.00 7.64 -15.42
CA LEU A 55 14.09 7.88 -16.37
C LEU A 55 13.64 7.76 -17.83
N LYS A 56 12.70 6.85 -18.12
CA LYS A 56 12.13 6.66 -19.47
C LYS A 56 11.02 7.64 -19.83
N LYS A 57 10.45 8.37 -18.86
CA LYS A 57 9.47 9.42 -19.13
C LYS A 57 10.17 10.63 -19.74
N GLU A 58 10.13 10.71 -21.06
CA GLU A 58 10.37 11.97 -21.77
C GLU A 58 9.25 12.96 -21.42
N THR A 59 9.62 14.23 -21.22
CA THR A 59 8.69 15.36 -21.14
C THR A 59 8.11 15.64 -22.51
N VAL A 60 7.45 14.66 -23.11
CA VAL A 60 6.66 14.92 -24.31
C VAL A 60 5.33 15.48 -23.82
N ALA A 61 4.97 16.66 -24.32
CA ALA A 61 3.59 17.12 -24.34
C ALA A 61 2.78 16.18 -25.26
N SER A 62 2.62 14.93 -24.85
CA SER A 62 1.90 13.92 -25.61
C SER A 62 0.56 13.68 -24.98
N ALA A 63 -0.46 13.93 -25.81
CA ALA A 63 -1.85 13.48 -25.80
C ALA A 63 -2.42 13.07 -24.44
N GLU A 64 -3.57 13.69 -24.09
CA GLU A 64 -4.43 13.21 -23.02
C GLU A 64 -4.48 11.67 -23.06
N PRO A 65 -4.04 10.98 -22.00
CA PRO A 65 -4.16 9.54 -22.00
C PRO A 65 -5.66 9.27 -21.99
N GLN A 66 -6.16 8.73 -23.10
CA GLN A 66 -7.51 8.21 -23.16
C GLN A 66 -7.68 7.33 -21.94
N VAL A 67 -8.66 7.69 -21.13
CA VAL A 67 -9.06 6.85 -20.00
C VAL A 67 -9.68 5.63 -20.66
N GLU A 68 -8.88 4.60 -20.88
CA GLU A 68 -9.42 3.26 -21.01
C GLU A 68 -10.07 3.00 -19.65
N LEU A 69 -11.40 3.11 -19.62
CA LEU A 69 -12.23 2.65 -18.51
C LEU A 69 -11.86 1.18 -18.34
N ALA A 70 -10.92 0.90 -17.44
CA ALA A 70 -10.52 -0.46 -17.12
C ALA A 70 -11.81 -1.19 -16.77
N ARG A 71 -12.17 -2.22 -17.56
CA ARG A 71 -13.34 -3.08 -17.34
C ARG A 71 -13.50 -3.28 -15.83
N SER A 72 -14.64 -2.87 -15.30
CA SER A 72 -14.91 -2.61 -13.87
C SER A 72 -14.25 -3.61 -12.89
N GLY A 73 -14.22 -4.91 -13.24
CA GLY A 73 -13.55 -5.97 -12.47
C GLY A 73 -12.01 -5.95 -12.45
N ARG A 74 -11.31 -5.57 -13.54
CA ARG A 74 -9.84 -5.50 -13.60
C ARG A 74 -9.28 -4.41 -12.67
N SER A 75 -10.00 -3.31 -12.48
CA SER A 75 -9.59 -2.23 -11.56
C SER A 75 -9.66 -2.67 -10.10
N PHE A 76 -10.71 -3.41 -9.72
CA PHE A 76 -10.84 -4.00 -8.37
C PHE A 76 -9.72 -5.00 -8.08
N VAL A 77 -9.55 -6.00 -8.95
CA VAL A 77 -8.52 -7.05 -8.77
C VAL A 77 -7.13 -6.44 -8.71
N LYS A 78 -6.84 -5.43 -9.55
CA LYS A 78 -5.56 -4.72 -9.51
C LYS A 78 -5.35 -4.00 -8.17
N GLY A 79 -6.36 -3.28 -7.68
CA GLY A 79 -6.28 -2.59 -6.38
C GLY A 79 -6.10 -3.56 -5.21
N LEU A 80 -6.83 -4.67 -5.23
CA LEU A 80 -6.76 -5.74 -4.23
C LEU A 80 -5.38 -6.42 -4.22
N LEU A 81 -4.91 -6.88 -5.38
CA LEU A 81 -3.61 -7.56 -5.50
C LEU A 81 -2.44 -6.61 -5.18
N THR A 82 -2.53 -5.33 -5.56
CA THR A 82 -1.49 -4.34 -5.22
C THR A 82 -1.39 -4.15 -3.71
N ASN A 83 -2.52 -4.12 -3.00
CA ASN A 83 -2.53 -3.94 -1.55
C ASN A 83 -2.12 -5.23 -0.81
N LEU A 84 -2.62 -6.38 -1.25
CA LEU A 84 -2.24 -7.69 -0.67
C LEU A 84 -0.76 -8.02 -0.89
N ALA A 85 -0.19 -7.68 -2.05
CA ALA A 85 1.23 -7.88 -2.31
C ALA A 85 2.13 -6.87 -1.59
N ASN A 86 1.59 -5.91 -0.82
CA ASN A 86 2.37 -4.88 -0.16
C ASN A 86 2.90 -5.36 1.19
N PRO A 87 4.18 -5.76 1.31
CA PRO A 87 4.75 -6.23 2.57
C PRO A 87 4.75 -5.16 3.67
N LYS A 88 4.71 -3.86 3.30
CA LYS A 88 4.62 -2.77 4.27
C LYS A 88 3.34 -2.83 5.08
N ALA A 89 2.24 -3.32 4.50
CA ALA A 89 0.97 -3.43 5.20
C ALA A 89 1.09 -4.43 6.37
N ILE A 90 1.68 -5.60 6.12
CA ILE A 90 1.92 -6.63 7.14
C ILE A 90 2.77 -6.09 8.28
N ILE A 91 3.84 -5.37 7.96
CA ILE A 91 4.80 -4.87 8.94
C ILE A 91 4.19 -3.74 9.76
N TYR A 92 3.49 -2.80 9.10
CA TYR A 92 2.78 -1.71 9.77
C TYR A 92 1.69 -2.26 10.70
N PHE A 93 0.78 -3.10 10.18
CA PHE A 93 -0.29 -3.64 11.00
C PHE A 93 0.26 -4.56 12.09
N GLY A 94 1.21 -5.44 11.78
CA GLY A 94 1.84 -6.32 12.76
C GLY A 94 2.51 -5.58 13.92
N SER A 95 3.25 -4.49 13.63
CA SER A 95 3.96 -3.69 14.65
C SER A 95 3.04 -2.76 15.43
N VAL A 96 2.19 -1.97 14.77
CA VAL A 96 1.27 -1.04 15.43
C VAL A 96 0.27 -1.80 16.29
N PHE A 97 -0.34 -2.87 15.77
CA PHE A 97 -1.25 -3.66 16.58
C PHE A 97 -0.55 -4.39 17.72
N SER A 98 0.71 -4.83 17.57
CA SER A 98 1.49 -5.37 18.69
C SER A 98 1.62 -4.41 19.86
N LEU A 99 1.81 -3.12 19.56
CA LEU A 99 2.14 -2.11 20.55
C LEU A 99 0.89 -1.55 21.23
N PHE A 100 -0.22 -1.46 20.50
CA PHE A 100 -1.44 -0.79 20.96
C PHE A 100 -2.63 -1.73 21.20
N VAL A 101 -2.59 -2.95 20.65
CA VAL A 101 -3.68 -3.94 20.76
C VAL A 101 -3.14 -5.24 21.33
N GLY A 102 -3.00 -5.24 22.66
CA GLY A 102 -2.68 -6.43 23.45
C GLY A 102 -3.93 -7.18 23.95
N ASP A 103 -3.71 -8.14 24.84
CA ASP A 103 -4.77 -8.97 25.43
C ASP A 103 -5.78 -8.18 26.27
N SER A 104 -5.40 -7.00 26.77
CA SER A 104 -6.24 -6.10 27.56
C SER A 104 -7.33 -5.38 26.75
N VAL A 105 -7.26 -5.41 25.42
CA VAL A 105 -8.24 -4.75 24.54
C VAL A 105 -9.46 -5.66 24.34
N GLY A 106 -10.62 -5.25 24.86
CA GLY A 106 -11.87 -5.99 24.72
C GLY A 106 -12.34 -6.13 23.27
N ALA A 107 -13.14 -7.17 22.99
CA ALA A 107 -13.60 -7.51 21.63
C ALA A 107 -14.34 -6.34 20.94
N GLY A 108 -15.12 -5.55 21.68
CA GLY A 108 -15.81 -4.37 21.15
C GLY A 108 -14.85 -3.28 20.63
N ALA A 109 -13.76 -3.02 21.34
CA ALA A 109 -12.75 -2.04 20.92
C ALA A 109 -11.99 -2.53 19.68
N ARG A 110 -11.69 -3.84 19.57
CA ARG A 110 -11.08 -4.42 18.36
C ARG A 110 -11.98 -4.25 17.14
N TRP A 111 -13.28 -4.48 17.26
CA TRP A 111 -14.25 -4.21 16.20
C TRP A 111 -14.35 -2.72 15.84
N GLY A 112 -14.30 -1.84 16.84
CA GLY A 112 -14.27 -0.39 16.62
C GLY A 112 -13.04 0.06 15.82
N ILE A 113 -11.85 -0.42 16.16
CA ILE A 113 -10.61 -0.11 15.43
C ILE A 113 -10.69 -0.66 13.99
N PHE A 114 -11.19 -1.88 13.81
CA PHE A 114 -11.37 -2.46 12.48
C PHE A 114 -12.30 -1.61 11.60
N MET A 115 -13.45 -1.19 12.13
CA MET A 115 -14.38 -0.33 11.40
C MET A 115 -13.80 1.05 11.10
N LEU A 116 -13.05 1.63 12.04
CA LEU A 116 -12.39 2.92 11.86
C LEU A 116 -11.41 2.85 10.69
N ILE A 117 -10.56 1.82 10.62
CA ILE A 117 -9.61 1.62 9.52
C ILE A 117 -10.33 1.51 8.17
N ILE A 118 -11.46 0.80 8.13
CA ILE A 118 -12.26 0.66 6.89
C ILE A 118 -12.81 2.00 6.44
N VAL A 119 -13.43 2.75 7.36
CA VAL A 119 -14.03 4.05 7.04
C VAL A 119 -12.96 5.06 6.63
N GLU A 120 -11.85 5.13 7.37
CA GLU A 120 -10.71 5.99 7.04
C GLU A 120 -10.16 5.67 5.65
N THR A 121 -9.90 4.39 5.38
CA THR A 121 -9.38 3.92 4.08
C THR A 121 -10.34 4.30 2.96
N LEU A 122 -11.63 4.03 3.11
CA LEU A 122 -12.64 4.37 2.12
C LEU A 122 -12.72 5.88 1.89
N ALA A 123 -12.81 6.67 2.96
CA ALA A 123 -12.91 8.12 2.88
C ALA A 123 -11.68 8.72 2.18
N TRP A 124 -10.48 8.34 2.61
CA TRP A 124 -9.23 8.82 2.03
C TRP A 124 -9.12 8.49 0.54
N PHE A 125 -9.30 7.22 0.17
CA PHE A 125 -9.16 6.82 -1.23
C PHE A 125 -10.31 7.33 -2.11
N MET A 126 -11.50 7.59 -1.57
CA MET A 126 -12.57 8.28 -2.29
C MET A 126 -12.25 9.75 -2.55
N VAL A 127 -11.66 10.45 -1.58
CA VAL A 127 -11.18 11.83 -1.76
C VAL A 127 -10.11 11.87 -2.85
N VAL A 128 -9.11 11.00 -2.77
CA VAL A 128 -8.05 10.91 -3.78
C VAL A 128 -8.64 10.60 -5.16
N ALA A 129 -9.54 9.61 -5.27
CA ALA A 129 -10.18 9.28 -6.54
C ALA A 129 -10.98 10.46 -7.12
N SER A 130 -11.70 11.19 -6.27
CA SER A 130 -12.47 12.38 -6.67
C SER A 130 -11.58 13.52 -7.14
N LEU A 131 -10.47 13.78 -6.44
CA LEU A 131 -9.49 14.80 -6.84
C LEU A 131 -8.88 14.49 -8.21
N PHE A 132 -8.57 13.21 -8.46
CA PHE A 132 -8.00 12.77 -9.74
C PHE A 132 -9.03 12.62 -10.87
N ALA A 133 -10.32 12.70 -10.57
CA ALA A 133 -11.37 12.83 -11.58
C ALA A 133 -11.35 14.22 -12.26
N LEU A 134 -10.76 15.23 -11.61
CA LEU A 134 -10.60 16.57 -12.18
C LEU A 134 -9.45 16.60 -13.21
N PRO A 135 -9.71 17.01 -14.48
CA PRO A 135 -8.68 17.03 -15.51
C PRO A 135 -7.50 17.96 -15.20
N GLY A 136 -7.73 19.04 -14.43
CA GLY A 136 -6.68 19.97 -13.99
C GLY A 136 -5.69 19.31 -13.03
N MET A 137 -6.20 18.58 -12.02
CA MET A 137 -5.37 17.87 -11.04
C MET A 137 -4.57 16.75 -11.69
N ARG A 138 -5.20 15.98 -12.58
CA ARG A 138 -4.54 14.90 -13.34
C ARG A 138 -3.38 15.43 -14.20
N ARG A 139 -3.58 16.55 -14.89
CA ARG A 139 -2.53 17.19 -15.71
C ARG A 139 -1.38 17.70 -14.85
N GLY A 140 -1.67 18.33 -13.71
CA GLY A 140 -0.66 18.75 -12.74
C GLY A 140 0.17 17.56 -12.22
N TYR A 141 -0.49 16.49 -11.80
CA TYR A 141 0.17 15.26 -11.38
C TYR A 141 1.06 14.67 -12.48
N GLN A 142 0.57 14.60 -13.73
CA GLN A 142 1.34 14.04 -14.83
C GLN A 142 2.63 14.82 -15.13
N ARG A 143 2.60 16.15 -15.03
CA ARG A 143 3.80 16.99 -15.17
C ARG A 143 4.84 16.69 -14.09
N MET A 144 4.37 16.41 -12.87
CA MET A 144 5.22 16.07 -11.74
C MET A 144 5.52 14.57 -11.64
N ALA A 145 4.90 13.72 -12.46
CA ALA A 145 4.93 12.27 -12.30
C ALA A 145 6.35 11.70 -12.38
N LYS A 146 7.23 12.31 -13.18
CA LYS A 146 8.66 11.94 -13.21
C LYS A 146 9.34 12.14 -11.85
N TRP A 147 9.10 13.28 -11.21
CA TRP A 147 9.66 13.60 -9.90
C TRP A 147 9.00 12.77 -8.80
N ILE A 148 7.67 12.62 -8.83
CA ILE A 148 6.93 11.80 -7.87
C ILE A 148 7.41 10.34 -7.95
N ASP A 149 7.50 9.76 -9.14
CA ASP A 149 7.97 8.38 -9.33
C ASP A 149 9.45 8.24 -8.93
N GLY A 150 10.29 9.25 -9.22
CA GLY A 150 11.70 9.26 -8.84
C GLY A 150 11.91 9.29 -7.33
N ILE A 151 11.23 10.20 -6.63
CA ILE A 151 11.30 10.33 -5.16
C ILE A 151 10.72 9.08 -4.50
N ALA A 152 9.51 8.66 -4.90
CA ALA A 152 8.89 7.47 -4.35
C ALA A 152 9.73 6.22 -4.63
N GLY A 153 10.28 6.07 -5.83
CA GLY A 153 11.17 4.96 -6.18
C GLY A 153 12.43 4.91 -5.32
N THR A 154 13.05 6.07 -5.06
CA THR A 154 14.20 6.19 -4.15
C THR A 154 13.82 5.82 -2.73
N LEU A 155 12.71 6.34 -2.21
CA LEU A 155 12.21 6.02 -0.87
C LEU A 155 11.88 4.52 -0.73
N PHE A 156 11.24 3.92 -1.73
CA PHE A 156 10.92 2.49 -1.74
C PHE A 156 12.17 1.62 -1.74
N ALA A 157 13.17 1.94 -2.57
CA ALA A 157 14.44 1.23 -2.57
C ALA A 157 15.18 1.40 -1.24
N GLY A 158 15.24 2.62 -0.71
CA GLY A 158 15.86 2.92 0.59
C GLY A 158 15.18 2.17 1.75
N PHE A 159 13.85 2.16 1.80
CA PHE A 159 13.11 1.37 2.77
C PHE A 159 13.32 -0.13 2.59
N GLY A 160 13.36 -0.64 1.36
CA GLY A 160 13.63 -2.06 1.10
C GLY A 160 15.00 -2.49 1.61
N ILE A 161 16.03 -1.67 1.36
CA ILE A 161 17.38 -1.88 1.88
C ILE A 161 17.40 -1.80 3.40
N HIS A 162 16.77 -0.77 3.99
CA HIS A 162 16.71 -0.62 5.44
C HIS A 162 16.04 -1.82 6.09
N LEU A 163 14.92 -2.29 5.55
CA LEU A 163 14.18 -3.44 6.07
C LEU A 163 14.98 -4.75 6.01
N ILE A 164 15.81 -4.92 4.97
CA ILE A 164 16.75 -6.02 4.83
C ILE A 164 17.89 -5.91 5.85
N ILE A 165 18.30 -4.71 6.25
CA ILE A 165 19.41 -4.52 7.20
C ILE A 165 18.90 -4.56 8.65
N SER A 166 17.67 -4.08 8.90
CA SER A 166 17.07 -3.94 10.24
C SER A 166 16.27 -5.17 10.69
N ARG A 167 16.45 -6.32 10.03
CA ARG A 167 15.70 -7.56 10.26
C ARG A 167 16.22 -8.34 11.47
#